data_AF-A0A2G7GAK2-F1
#
_entry.id   AF-A0A2G7GAK2-F1
#
_cell.length_a   1.000
_cell.length_b   1.000
_cell.length_c   1.000
_cell.angle_alpha   90.00
_cell.angle_beta   90.00
_cell.angle_gamma   90.00
#
_symmetry.space_group_name_H-M   'P 1'
#
loop_
_entity.id
_entity.type
_entity.pdbx_description
1 polymer ?
#
loop_
_entity_poly.entity_id
_entity_poly.type
_entity_poly.pdbx_seq_one_letter_code
_entity_poly.pdbx_strand_id
1 'polypeptide(L)'
;MKIQLFWFLTTTSLVFAGLNRRAAQPLYERIQRRGDAYNECVLSHIEQGTHSAILAVPTAEECIKRFENSIEESCLALYTDQEPAARTQNMNSCFNEQASECKKCMEEGEISPEDQSTVLGLLVDIREKISNSDPEVGCADDL
;
A
#
# COMPACT_ATOMS: atom_id res chain seq x y z
N MET A 1 -34.46 -46.65 15.38
CA MET A 1 -33.64 -45.92 14.40
C MET A 1 -33.20 -44.58 15.01
N LYS A 2 -31.96 -44.47 15.54
CA LYS A 2 -31.40 -43.20 16.07
C LYS A 2 -29.93 -42.93 15.69
N ILE A 3 -29.27 -43.88 15.02
CA ILE A 3 -27.81 -43.86 14.80
C ILE A 3 -27.44 -43.29 13.42
N GLN A 4 -28.39 -43.17 12.48
CA GLN A 4 -28.09 -42.73 11.12
C GLN A 4 -27.96 -41.20 10.95
N LEU A 5 -28.51 -40.38 11.87
CA LEU A 5 -28.39 -38.92 11.77
C LEU A 5 -26.97 -38.40 12.04
N PHE A 6 -26.20 -39.07 12.92
CA PHE A 6 -24.86 -38.63 13.30
C PHE A 6 -23.82 -38.80 12.19
N TRP A 7 -23.99 -39.81 11.32
CA TRP A 7 -23.08 -40.04 10.20
C TRP A 7 -23.25 -38.98 9.10
N PHE A 8 -24.47 -38.54 8.81
CA PHE A 8 -24.73 -37.52 7.79
C PHE A 8 -24.23 -36.11 8.19
N LEU A 9 -24.25 -35.77 9.48
CA LEU A 9 -23.76 -34.48 9.98
C LEU A 9 -22.23 -34.38 9.99
N THR A 10 -21.53 -35.49 10.22
CA THR A 10 -20.05 -35.51 10.27
C THR A 10 -19.43 -35.54 8.87
N THR A 11 -20.04 -36.26 7.92
CA THR A 11 -19.56 -36.30 6.53
C THR A 11 -19.76 -34.96 5.81
N THR A 12 -20.86 -34.26 6.06
CA THR A 12 -21.06 -32.91 5.51
C THR A 12 -20.04 -31.92 6.08
N SER A 13 -19.78 -31.94 7.39
CA SER A 13 -18.79 -31.04 8.02
C SER A 13 -17.36 -31.21 7.46
N LEU A 14 -16.93 -32.45 7.20
CA LEU A 14 -15.61 -32.74 6.61
C LEU A 14 -15.51 -32.34 5.13
N VAL A 15 -16.60 -32.48 4.37
CA VAL A 15 -16.64 -32.08 2.95
C VAL A 15 -16.64 -30.55 2.80
N PHE A 16 -17.36 -29.82 3.65
CA PHE A 16 -17.32 -28.35 3.66
C PHE A 16 -15.97 -27.80 4.15
N ALA A 17 -15.34 -28.43 5.15
CA ALA A 17 -13.99 -28.06 5.60
C ALA A 17 -12.92 -28.32 4.52
N GLY A 18 -13.01 -29.45 3.80
CA GLY A 18 -12.09 -29.78 2.71
C GLY A 18 -12.26 -28.91 1.46
N LEU A 19 -13.50 -28.55 1.10
CA LEU A 19 -13.80 -27.65 -0.01
C LEU A 19 -13.37 -26.21 0.31
N ASN A 20 -13.63 -25.69 1.51
CA ASN A 20 -13.17 -24.35 1.90
C ASN A 20 -11.64 -24.25 1.90
N ARG A 21 -10.93 -25.30 2.33
CA ARG A 21 -9.45 -25.28 2.35
C ARG A 21 -8.86 -25.28 0.94
N ARG A 22 -9.43 -26.05 0.00
CA ARG A 22 -8.98 -26.09 -1.40
C ARG A 22 -9.44 -24.90 -2.24
N ALA A 23 -10.57 -24.26 -1.90
CA ALA A 23 -11.03 -23.04 -2.55
C ALA A 23 -10.33 -21.79 -1.99
N ALA A 24 -9.96 -21.79 -0.71
CA ALA A 24 -9.26 -20.67 -0.07
C ALA A 24 -7.78 -20.57 -0.45
N GLN A 25 -7.09 -21.69 -0.69
CA GLN A 25 -5.67 -21.66 -1.13
C GLN A 25 -5.42 -20.85 -2.40
N PRO A 26 -6.12 -21.08 -3.53
CA PRO A 26 -5.90 -20.31 -4.75
C PRO A 26 -6.36 -18.84 -4.61
N LEU A 27 -7.34 -18.56 -3.77
CA LEU A 27 -7.75 -17.19 -3.43
C LEU A 27 -6.65 -16.46 -2.63
N TYR A 28 -6.08 -17.12 -1.62
CA TYR A 28 -5.00 -16.58 -0.80
C TYR A 28 -3.74 -16.33 -1.62
N GLU A 29 -3.31 -17.30 -2.44
CA GLU A 29 -2.15 -17.13 -3.34
C GLU A 29 -2.35 -15.98 -4.35
N ARG A 30 -3.58 -15.78 -4.85
CA ARG A 30 -3.91 -14.68 -5.75
C ARG A 30 -3.88 -13.32 -5.05
N ILE A 31 -4.42 -13.22 -3.84
CA ILE A 31 -4.40 -11.99 -3.02
C ILE A 31 -2.96 -11.61 -2.70
N GLN A 32 -2.14 -12.59 -2.29
CA GLN A 32 -0.74 -12.36 -1.95
C GLN A 32 0.08 -11.84 -3.15
N ARG A 33 -0.06 -12.46 -4.34
CA ARG A 33 0.64 -11.98 -5.55
C ARG A 33 0.20 -10.57 -5.98
N ARG A 34 -1.09 -10.26 -5.86
CA ARG A 34 -1.63 -8.91 -6.13
C ARG A 34 -1.04 -7.90 -5.14
N GLY A 35 -0.95 -8.27 -3.87
CA GLY A 35 -0.36 -7.43 -2.83
C GLY A 35 1.12 -7.15 -3.08
N ASP A 36 1.88 -8.19 -3.46
CA ASP A 36 3.31 -8.05 -3.78
C ASP A 36 3.55 -7.14 -4.98
N ALA A 37 2.78 -7.31 -6.07
CA ALA A 37 2.89 -6.45 -7.26
C ALA A 37 2.51 -5.00 -6.97
N TYR A 38 1.47 -4.78 -6.15
CA TYR A 38 1.07 -3.46 -5.71
C TYR A 38 2.17 -2.80 -4.86
N ASN A 39 2.73 -3.52 -3.90
CA ASN A 39 3.84 -3.04 -3.06
C ASN A 39 5.05 -2.64 -3.91
N GLU A 40 5.48 -3.51 -4.82
CA GLU A 40 6.63 -3.26 -5.69
C GLU A 40 6.42 -2.00 -6.54
N CYS A 41 5.23 -1.84 -7.13
CA CYS A 41 4.88 -0.63 -7.88
C CYS A 41 4.93 0.64 -7.01
N VAL A 42 4.30 0.61 -5.83
CA VAL A 42 4.28 1.78 -4.94
C VAL A 42 5.69 2.14 -4.49
N LEU A 43 6.46 1.16 -4.02
CA LEU A 43 7.84 1.39 -3.57
C LEU A 43 8.72 1.92 -4.70
N SER A 44 8.57 1.43 -5.93
CA SER A 44 9.31 1.96 -7.08
C SER A 44 8.99 3.44 -7.35
N HIS A 45 7.73 3.86 -7.23
CA HIS A 45 7.38 5.27 -7.43
C HIS A 45 7.83 6.15 -6.27
N ILE A 46 7.76 5.65 -5.04
CA ILE A 46 8.27 6.32 -3.85
C ILE A 46 9.77 6.52 -4.00
N GLU A 47 10.57 5.47 -4.21
CA GLU A 47 12.03 5.54 -4.31
C GLU A 47 12.48 6.54 -5.39
N GLN A 48 11.88 6.47 -6.59
CA GLN A 48 12.22 7.39 -7.68
C GLN A 48 11.89 8.84 -7.35
N GLY A 49 10.73 9.08 -6.74
CA GLY A 49 10.27 10.42 -6.41
C GLY A 49 10.97 11.02 -5.20
N THR A 50 11.24 10.22 -4.15
CA THR A 50 12.01 10.65 -2.98
C THR A 50 13.46 10.91 -3.37
N HIS A 51 14.06 10.08 -4.23
CA HIS A 51 15.37 10.36 -4.80
C HIS A 51 15.40 11.72 -5.54
N SER A 52 14.40 11.98 -6.37
CA SER A 52 14.27 13.26 -7.09
C SER A 52 14.11 14.45 -6.13
N ALA A 53 13.33 14.29 -5.06
CA ALA A 53 13.13 15.30 -4.03
C ALA A 53 14.41 15.57 -3.23
N ILE A 54 15.19 14.54 -2.91
CA ILE A 54 16.49 14.67 -2.23
C ILE A 54 17.49 15.40 -3.14
N LEU A 55 17.51 15.11 -4.44
CA LEU A 55 18.37 15.83 -5.38
C LEU A 55 17.99 17.31 -5.50
N ALA A 56 16.70 17.62 -5.47
CA ALA A 56 16.20 19.00 -5.55
C ALA A 56 16.47 19.78 -4.25
N VAL A 57 16.23 19.15 -3.10
CA VAL A 57 16.37 19.74 -1.76
C VAL A 57 17.15 18.79 -0.84
N PRO A 58 18.49 18.77 -0.93
CA PRO A 58 19.32 17.85 -0.14
C PRO A 58 19.20 18.05 1.37
N THR A 59 18.89 19.28 1.81
CA THR A 59 18.67 19.61 3.22
C THR A 59 17.45 18.93 3.83
N ALA A 60 16.50 18.47 3.00
CA ALA A 60 15.31 17.75 3.43
C ALA A 60 15.49 16.22 3.50
N GLU A 61 16.69 15.70 3.21
CA GLU A 61 16.93 14.25 3.06
C GLU A 61 16.44 13.43 4.25
N GLU A 62 16.70 13.89 5.48
CA GLU A 62 16.24 13.18 6.68
C GLU A 62 14.72 13.06 6.74
N CYS A 63 14.00 14.14 6.46
CA CYS A 63 12.54 14.16 6.48
C CYS A 63 11.95 13.31 5.34
N ILE A 64 12.57 13.35 4.15
CA ILE A 64 12.14 12.55 3.00
C ILE A 64 12.34 11.05 3.26
N LYS A 65 13.47 10.65 3.88
CA LYS A 65 13.71 9.25 4.26
C LYS A 65 12.74 8.76 5.33
N ARG A 66 12.39 9.62 6.29
CA ARG A 66 11.35 9.30 7.28
C ARG A 66 10.00 9.08 6.59
N PHE A 67 9.64 9.92 5.63
CA PHE A 67 8.43 9.74 4.82
C PHE A 67 8.42 8.40 4.08
N GLU A 68 9.51 8.07 3.38
CA GLU A 68 9.67 6.81 2.64
C GLU A 68 9.45 5.59 3.55
N ASN A 69 10.14 5.54 4.69
CA ASN A 69 9.98 4.48 5.67
C ASN A 69 8.54 4.39 6.20
N SER A 70 7.89 5.53 6.47
CA SER A 70 6.51 5.54 6.93
C SER A 70 5.53 4.97 5.91
N ILE A 71 5.76 5.18 4.60
CA ILE A 71 4.92 4.59 3.56
C ILE A 71 5.02 3.06 3.60
N GLU A 72 6.24 2.53 3.72
CA GLU A 72 6.47 1.09 3.79
C GLU A 72 5.87 0.48 5.08
N GLU A 73 6.24 1.04 6.24
CA GLU A 73 5.93 0.47 7.55
C GLU A 73 4.48 0.71 7.99
N SER A 74 3.86 1.84 7.59
CA SER A 74 2.55 2.25 8.09
C SER A 74 1.45 2.22 7.03
N CYS A 75 1.75 2.48 5.75
CA CYS A 75 0.70 2.50 4.72
C CYS A 75 0.56 1.14 4.05
N LEU A 76 1.63 0.64 3.42
CA LEU A 76 1.58 -0.63 2.67
C LEU A 76 1.27 -1.81 3.59
N ALA A 77 1.92 -1.89 4.75
CA ALA A 77 1.69 -2.94 5.73
C ALA A 77 0.21 -3.06 6.18
N LEU A 78 -0.58 -1.97 6.13
CA LEU A 78 -1.97 -1.95 6.59
C LEU A 78 -3.00 -2.09 5.47
N TYR A 79 -2.69 -1.61 4.27
CA TYR A 79 -3.70 -1.38 3.23
C TYR A 79 -3.53 -2.24 1.97
N THR A 80 -2.38 -2.86 1.75
CA THR A 80 -2.07 -3.59 0.50
C THR A 80 -3.06 -4.73 0.19
N ASP A 81 -3.50 -5.47 1.21
CA ASP A 81 -4.39 -6.63 0.99
C ASP A 81 -5.87 -6.26 0.85
N GLN A 82 -6.23 -4.98 0.97
CA GLN A 82 -7.63 -4.54 0.89
C GLN A 82 -8.19 -4.59 -0.53
N GLU A 83 -9.52 -4.51 -0.67
CA GLU A 83 -10.17 -4.37 -1.97
C GLU A 83 -9.74 -3.07 -2.67
N PRO A 84 -9.66 -3.04 -4.03
CA PRO A 84 -9.00 -1.96 -4.77
C PRO A 84 -9.45 -0.55 -4.38
N ALA A 85 -10.77 -0.31 -4.34
CA ALA A 85 -11.32 1.01 -4.00
C ALA A 85 -10.97 1.44 -2.56
N ALA A 86 -11.03 0.51 -1.61
CA ALA A 86 -10.69 0.77 -0.21
C ALA A 86 -9.18 1.00 -0.06
N ARG A 87 -8.36 0.20 -0.74
CA ARG A 87 -6.91 0.37 -0.77
C ARG A 87 -6.53 1.73 -1.32
N THR A 88 -7.02 2.11 -2.50
CA THR A 88 -6.73 3.42 -3.10
C THR A 88 -7.12 4.56 -2.17
N GLN A 89 -8.30 4.50 -1.55
CA GLN A 89 -8.75 5.53 -0.62
C GLN A 89 -7.83 5.62 0.62
N ASN A 90 -7.54 4.47 1.25
CA ASN A 90 -6.77 4.43 2.49
C ASN A 90 -5.28 4.74 2.26
N MET A 91 -4.70 4.26 1.17
CA MET A 91 -3.34 4.60 0.75
C MET A 91 -3.20 6.09 0.47
N ASN A 92 -4.16 6.72 -0.21
CA ASN A 92 -4.15 8.17 -0.41
C ASN A 92 -4.28 8.95 0.89
N SER A 93 -5.14 8.49 1.81
CA SER A 93 -5.28 9.10 3.12
C SER A 93 -3.98 9.02 3.92
N CYS A 94 -3.38 7.82 3.98
CA CYS A 94 -2.12 7.57 4.67
C CYS A 94 -0.97 8.38 4.05
N PHE A 95 -0.86 8.40 2.72
CA PHE A 95 0.14 9.20 2.03
C PHE A 95 0.05 10.68 2.40
N ASN A 96 -1.15 11.27 2.41
CA ASN A 96 -1.34 12.67 2.77
C ASN A 96 -0.98 12.95 4.23
N GLU A 97 -1.28 12.02 5.13
CA GLU A 97 -0.85 12.09 6.53
C GLU A 97 0.69 12.08 6.64
N GLN A 98 1.36 11.13 5.97
CA GLN A 98 2.82 11.06 5.99
C GLN A 98 3.47 12.27 5.31
N ALA A 99 2.89 12.81 4.24
CA ALA A 99 3.36 14.05 3.61
C ALA A 99 3.23 15.27 4.55
N SER A 100 2.17 15.30 5.36
CA SER A 100 1.99 16.31 6.42
C SER A 100 3.05 16.18 7.52
N GLU A 101 3.38 14.96 7.95
CA GLU A 101 4.47 14.73 8.91
C GLU A 101 5.84 15.09 8.32
N CYS A 102 6.07 14.80 7.05
CA CYS A 102 7.26 15.25 6.32
C CYS A 102 7.36 16.77 6.33
N LYS A 103 6.26 17.48 6.09
CA LYS A 103 6.22 18.94 6.16
C LYS A 103 6.61 19.46 7.54
N LYS A 104 6.04 18.90 8.61
CA LYS A 104 6.36 19.29 9.99
C LYS A 104 7.85 19.08 10.29
N CYS A 105 8.41 17.94 9.89
CA CYS A 105 9.85 17.68 10.01
C CYS A 105 10.69 18.75 9.30
N MET A 106 10.29 19.16 8.09
CA MET A 106 11.00 20.21 7.34
C MET A 106 10.86 21.59 8.01
N GLU A 107 9.68 21.90 8.56
CA GLU A 107 9.45 23.14 9.33
C GLU A 107 10.31 23.19 10.60
N GLU A 108 10.42 22.08 11.33
CA GLU A 108 11.29 21.92 12.51
C GLU A 108 12.77 22.00 12.16
N GLY A 109 13.15 21.52 10.96
CA GLY A 109 14.50 21.62 10.41
C GLY A 109 14.85 22.99 9.83
N GLU A 110 13.99 24.00 9.99
CA GLU A 110 14.16 25.36 9.45
C GLU A 110 14.38 25.41 7.92
N ILE A 111 13.87 24.42 7.20
CA ILE A 111 13.93 24.38 5.73
C ILE A 111 13.05 25.49 5.16
N SER A 112 13.52 26.15 4.09
CA SER A 112 12.81 27.30 3.54
C SER A 112 11.42 26.91 3.00
N PRO A 113 10.41 27.81 3.05
CA PRO A 113 9.09 27.51 2.52
C PRO A 113 9.07 27.16 1.02
N GLU A 114 10.00 27.69 0.23
CA GLU A 114 10.14 27.39 -1.20
C GLU A 114 10.62 25.95 -1.41
N ASP A 115 11.62 25.53 -0.63
CA ASP A 115 12.13 24.16 -0.63
C ASP A 115 11.08 23.17 -0.13
N GLN A 116 10.34 23.53 0.94
CA GLN A 116 9.21 22.73 1.43
C GLN A 116 8.17 22.53 0.32
N SER A 117 7.82 23.59 -0.41
CA SER A 117 6.86 23.51 -1.51
C SER A 117 7.37 22.65 -2.66
N THR A 118 8.68 22.67 -2.93
CA THR A 118 9.32 21.84 -3.96
C THR A 118 9.20 20.36 -3.59
N VAL A 119 9.56 19.99 -2.36
CA VAL A 119 9.43 18.60 -1.88
C VAL A 119 7.97 18.16 -1.90
N LEU A 120 7.05 18.95 -1.35
CA LEU A 120 5.63 18.60 -1.31
C LEU A 120 5.00 18.47 -2.71
N GLY A 121 5.43 19.31 -3.67
CA GLY A 121 5.00 19.18 -5.07
C GLY A 121 5.41 17.84 -5.66
N LEU A 122 6.66 17.43 -5.45
CA LEU A 122 7.14 16.12 -5.91
C LEU A 122 6.41 14.96 -5.23
N LEU A 123 6.09 15.07 -3.93
CA LEU A 123 5.29 14.05 -3.25
C LEU A 123 3.86 13.96 -3.83
N VAL A 124 3.25 15.08 -4.21
CA VAL A 124 1.94 15.07 -4.89
C VAL A 124 2.03 14.32 -6.23
N ASP A 125 3.07 14.58 -7.03
CA ASP A 125 3.27 13.89 -8.31
C ASP A 125 3.43 12.37 -8.13
N ILE A 126 4.13 11.93 -7.08
CA ILE A 126 4.27 10.50 -6.74
C ILE A 126 2.91 9.89 -6.44
N ARG A 127 2.11 10.55 -5.58
CA ARG A 127 0.77 10.06 -5.21
C ARG A 127 -0.13 9.92 -6.43
N GLU A 128 -0.05 10.87 -7.36
CA GLU A 128 -0.81 10.84 -8.61
C GLU A 128 -0.40 9.66 -9.50
N LYS A 129 0.90 9.36 -9.61
CA LYS A 129 1.38 8.15 -10.32
C LYS A 129 0.83 6.88 -9.68
N ILE A 130 0.97 6.73 -8.35
CA ILE A 130 0.48 5.55 -7.61
C ILE A 130 -1.03 5.33 -7.83
N SER A 131 -1.81 6.42 -7.78
CA SER A 131 -3.27 6.36 -7.87
C SER A 131 -3.82 6.36 -9.30
N ASN A 132 -2.94 6.38 -10.30
CA ASN A 132 -3.37 6.40 -11.69
C ASN A 132 -4.03 5.06 -12.05
N SER A 133 -5.17 5.12 -12.74
CA SER A 133 -5.88 3.92 -13.21
C SER A 133 -5.27 3.32 -14.47
N ASP A 134 -4.38 4.04 -15.16
CA ASP A 134 -3.63 3.53 -16.29
C ASP A 134 -2.58 2.53 -15.80
N PRO A 135 -2.67 1.24 -16.16
CA PRO A 135 -1.72 0.21 -15.73
C PRO A 135 -0.29 0.42 -16.25
N GLU A 136 -0.08 1.28 -17.26
CA GLU A 136 1.26 1.65 -17.73
C GLU A 136 1.91 2.72 -16.85
N VAL A 137 1.12 3.45 -16.05
CA VAL A 137 1.56 4.64 -15.29
C VAL A 137 1.39 4.46 -13.79
N GLY A 138 0.37 3.72 -13.34
CA GLY A 138 0.03 3.53 -11.94
C GLY A 138 -0.03 2.09 -11.48
N CYS A 139 -0.34 1.93 -10.19
CA CYS A 139 -0.31 0.63 -9.53
C CYS A 139 -1.66 -0.07 -9.68
N ALA A 140 -1.89 -0.62 -10.88
CA ALA A 140 -3.07 -1.40 -11.19
C ALA A 140 -3.05 -2.79 -10.52
N ASP A 141 -4.24 -3.29 -10.21
CA ASP A 141 -4.48 -4.53 -9.45
C ASP A 141 -4.75 -5.73 -10.37
N ASP A 142 -4.65 -5.50 -11.67
CA ASP A 142 -5.33 -6.23 -12.73
C ASP A 142 -4.51 -7.42 -13.24
N LEU A 143 -3.28 -7.60 -12.75
CA LEU A 143 -2.35 -8.67 -13.13
C LEU A 143 -2.47 -9.93 -12.26
#